data_AF-A0A7D4AMS8-F1
#
_entry.id   AF-A0A7D4AMS8-F1
#
_cell.length_a   1.000
_cell.length_b   1.000
_cell.length_c   1.000
_cell.angle_alpha   90.00
_cell.angle_beta   90.00
_cell.angle_gamma   90.00
#
_symmetry.space_group_name_H-M   'P 1'
#
loop_
_entity.id
_entity.type
_entity.pdbx_description
1 polymer ?
#
loop_
_entity_poly.entity_id
_entity_poly.type
_entity_poly.pdbx_seq_one_letter_code
_entity_poly.pdbx_strand_id
1 'polypeptide(L)'
;MSLRPDGFSWGPHRLVSAAGPFSSPSQLVGAFVGNDSSYALETYRQVVYRALTIRADSTYVGGCLDAGATAAARRSSAPAGYWHLSGWYLTLIDAQGHATRDFAYPVSSRAGQVTRFIFNGMAYARQ
;
A
#
# COMPACT_ATOMS: atom_id res chain seq x y z
N MET A 1 -4.75 -41.02 -4.42
CA MET A 1 -4.68 -40.14 -3.25
C MET A 1 -3.22 -39.70 -3.14
N SER A 2 -2.88 -38.50 -3.61
CA SER A 2 -1.50 -38.00 -3.56
C SER A 2 -1.53 -36.67 -2.81
N LEU A 3 -0.87 -36.67 -1.65
CA LEU A 3 -0.70 -35.51 -0.78
C LEU A 3 0.27 -34.55 -1.47
N ARG A 4 -0.15 -33.28 -1.57
CA ARG A 4 0.59 -32.16 -2.17
C ARG A 4 2.02 -32.04 -1.64
N PRO A 5 2.98 -31.60 -2.46
CA PRO A 5 4.10 -30.79 -2.02
C PRO A 5 3.81 -29.31 -2.31
N ASP A 6 3.87 -28.53 -1.24
CA ASP A 6 4.50 -27.20 -1.24
C ASP A 6 3.74 -26.06 -1.89
N GLY A 7 2.57 -25.75 -1.32
CA GLY A 7 2.05 -24.39 -1.35
C GLY A 7 3.04 -23.46 -0.65
N PHE A 8 4.00 -22.94 -1.41
CA PHE A 8 4.95 -21.92 -0.96
C PHE A 8 4.15 -20.69 -0.52
N SER A 9 3.96 -20.52 0.79
CA SER A 9 3.39 -19.28 1.33
C SER A 9 4.52 -18.29 1.57
N TRP A 10 4.57 -17.26 0.72
CA TRP A 10 5.34 -16.05 1.04
C TRP A 10 4.55 -15.30 2.12
N GLY A 11 4.72 -15.69 3.38
CA GLY A 11 4.24 -14.84 4.47
C GLY A 11 4.88 -13.44 4.34
N PRO A 12 4.15 -12.34 4.58
CA PRO A 12 4.66 -10.97 4.41
C PRO A 12 5.94 -10.70 5.21
N HIS A 13 6.19 -11.49 6.26
CA HIS A 13 7.38 -11.42 7.11
C HIS A 13 8.68 -11.94 6.45
N ARG A 14 8.60 -12.78 5.40
CA ARG A 14 9.80 -13.29 4.69
C ARG A 14 10.30 -12.37 3.57
N LEU A 15 9.50 -11.42 3.10
CA LEU A 15 9.95 -10.40 2.13
C LEU A 15 10.71 -9.24 2.81
N VAL A 16 10.50 -9.05 4.12
CA VAL A 16 11.22 -8.07 4.93
C VAL A 16 12.71 -8.38 5.02
N SER A 17 13.15 -9.62 4.78
CA SER A 17 14.57 -10.00 4.91
C SER A 17 15.47 -9.48 3.77
N ALA A 18 14.90 -9.04 2.64
CA ALA A 18 15.64 -8.48 1.50
C ALA A 18 15.35 -7.00 1.23
N ALA A 19 14.19 -6.49 1.68
CA ALA A 19 13.91 -5.06 1.66
C ALA A 19 14.63 -4.39 2.85
N GLY A 20 14.99 -3.11 2.72
CA GLY A 20 15.30 -2.24 3.86
C GLY A 20 14.08 -1.37 4.20
N PRO A 21 14.10 -0.64 5.34
CA PRO A 21 13.09 0.40 5.57
C PRO A 21 13.22 1.50 4.51
N PHE A 22 12.23 2.38 4.41
CA PHE A 22 12.39 3.59 3.60
C PHE A 22 13.59 4.39 4.13
N SER A 23 14.40 4.92 3.22
CA SER A 23 15.55 5.76 3.59
C SER A 23 15.12 7.13 4.11
N SER A 24 13.93 7.60 3.73
CA SER A 24 13.31 8.79 4.29
C SER A 24 11.79 8.81 4.08
N PRO A 25 11.01 9.51 4.94
CA PRO A 25 9.56 9.67 4.74
C PRO A 25 9.21 10.35 3.42
N SER A 26 10.07 11.23 2.92
CA SER A 26 9.86 11.94 1.65
C SER A 26 9.73 11.02 0.43
N GLN A 27 10.26 9.79 0.49
CA GLN A 27 10.12 8.81 -0.59
C GLN A 27 8.66 8.36 -0.81
N LEU A 28 7.84 8.43 0.23
CA LEU A 28 6.42 8.08 0.20
C LEU A 28 5.53 9.21 -0.33
N VAL A 29 6.02 10.44 -0.48
CA VAL A 29 5.19 11.57 -0.94
C VAL A 29 4.82 11.36 -2.41
N GLY A 30 3.53 11.23 -2.71
CA GLY A 30 3.02 10.94 -4.05
C GLY A 30 1.61 10.35 -4.06
N ALA A 31 1.12 10.06 -5.27
CA ALA A 31 -0.14 9.35 -5.48
C ALA A 31 0.13 7.90 -5.85
N PHE A 32 -0.64 6.99 -5.26
CA PHE A 32 -0.51 5.55 -5.43
C PHE A 32 -1.87 4.90 -5.63
N VAL A 33 -1.85 3.80 -6.36
CA VAL A 33 -2.96 2.87 -6.46
C VAL A 33 -2.52 1.55 -5.84
N GLY A 34 -3.18 1.17 -4.76
CA GLY A 34 -3.08 -0.12 -4.11
C GLY A 34 -4.04 -1.11 -4.75
N ASN A 35 -3.62 -2.36 -4.81
CA ASN A 35 -4.53 -3.49 -4.97
C ASN A 35 -4.23 -4.52 -3.89
N ASP A 36 -5.26 -5.31 -3.54
CA ASP A 36 -5.04 -6.52 -2.76
C ASP A 36 -4.22 -7.50 -3.60
N SER A 37 -2.91 -7.47 -3.38
CA SER A 37 -1.96 -8.46 -3.93
C SER A 37 -2.03 -9.80 -3.19
N SER A 38 -2.92 -9.92 -2.19
CA SER A 38 -3.19 -11.17 -1.51
C SER A 38 -4.07 -12.06 -2.39
N TYR A 39 -3.43 -13.01 -3.08
CA TYR A 39 -4.05 -14.20 -3.69
C TYR A 39 -4.91 -13.98 -4.94
N ALA A 40 -4.28 -13.66 -6.08
CA ALA A 40 -4.86 -13.98 -7.40
C ALA A 40 -4.66 -15.46 -7.78
N LEU A 41 -4.74 -16.37 -6.80
CA LEU A 41 -4.86 -17.80 -7.02
C LEU A 41 -6.20 -18.21 -6.44
N GLU A 42 -7.11 -18.52 -7.36
CA GLU A 42 -8.39 -19.20 -7.17
C GLU A 42 -9.57 -18.32 -6.70
N THR A 43 -10.42 -18.01 -7.69
CA THR A 43 -11.88 -17.73 -7.60
C THR A 43 -12.31 -16.28 -7.32
N TYR A 44 -12.69 -15.56 -8.38
CA TYR A 44 -13.71 -14.49 -8.43
C TYR A 44 -13.77 -13.44 -7.29
N ARG A 45 -12.66 -13.13 -6.60
CA ARG A 45 -12.65 -11.99 -5.67
C ARG A 45 -12.59 -10.69 -6.46
N GLN A 46 -13.55 -9.80 -6.19
CA GLN A 46 -13.51 -8.43 -6.69
C GLN A 46 -12.16 -7.81 -6.33
N VAL A 47 -11.41 -7.38 -7.33
CA VAL A 47 -10.14 -6.67 -7.10
C VAL A 47 -10.49 -5.33 -6.48
N VAL A 48 -10.23 -5.18 -5.18
CA VAL A 48 -10.39 -3.91 -4.48
C VAL A 48 -9.18 -3.05 -4.81
N TYR A 49 -9.43 -1.94 -5.49
CA TYR A 49 -8.42 -0.92 -5.72
C TYR A 49 -8.53 0.14 -4.62
N ARG A 50 -7.39 0.67 -4.17
CA ARG A 50 -7.35 1.78 -3.21
C ARG A 50 -6.50 2.92 -3.74
N ALA A 51 -7.05 4.12 -3.77
CA ALA A 51 -6.26 5.32 -3.98
C ALA A 51 -5.61 5.73 -2.65
N LEU A 52 -4.34 6.12 -2.70
CA LEU A 52 -3.61 6.68 -1.56
C LEU A 52 -2.73 7.82 -2.05
N THR A 53 -3.00 9.04 -1.61
CA THR A 53 -2.15 10.21 -1.87
C THR A 53 -1.52 10.66 -0.57
N ILE A 54 -0.21 10.56 -0.46
CA ILE A 54 0.59 10.99 0.69
C ILE A 54 1.22 12.34 0.34
N ARG A 55 0.98 13.36 1.18
CA ARG A 55 1.48 14.72 0.96
C ARG A 55 2.64 15.05 1.90
N ALA A 56 3.46 16.01 1.49
CA ALA A 56 4.63 16.44 2.26
C ALA A 56 4.27 17.14 3.60
N ASP A 57 3.04 17.65 3.74
CA ASP A 57 2.53 18.33 4.93
C ASP A 57 2.00 17.37 6.02
N SER A 58 2.41 16.10 5.98
CA SER A 58 1.93 15.03 6.87
C SER A 58 0.44 14.70 6.73
N THR A 59 -0.25 15.17 5.70
CA THR A 59 -1.63 14.76 5.39
C THR A 59 -1.69 13.68 4.30
N TYR A 60 -2.75 12.88 4.31
CA TYR A 60 -3.04 11.93 3.23
C TYR A 60 -4.51 11.95 2.83
N VAL A 61 -4.78 11.50 1.61
CA VAL A 61 -6.14 11.23 1.12
C VAL A 61 -6.19 9.78 0.66
N GLY A 62 -7.11 9.00 1.23
CA GLY A 62 -7.34 7.61 0.88
C GLY A 62 -8.76 7.37 0.35
N GLY A 63 -8.97 6.26 -0.34
CA GLY A 63 -10.31 5.83 -0.74
C GLY A 63 -10.30 4.49 -1.47
N CYS A 64 -11.45 3.81 -1.48
CA CYS A 64 -11.67 2.68 -2.38
C CYS A 64 -11.97 3.20 -3.79
N LEU A 65 -11.46 2.50 -4.80
CA LEU A 65 -11.78 2.71 -6.20
C LEU A 65 -12.63 1.52 -6.68
N ASP A 66 -13.74 1.81 -7.36
CA ASP A 66 -14.55 0.79 -7.98
C ASP A 66 -13.80 0.14 -9.16
N ALA A 67 -13.90 -1.19 -9.26
CA ALA A 67 -13.30 -1.97 -10.34
C ALA A 67 -13.95 -1.59 -11.69
N GLY A 68 -13.34 -0.64 -12.40
CA GLY A 68 -13.88 -0.07 -13.64
C GLY A 68 -13.67 1.44 -13.76
N ALA A 69 -13.39 2.11 -12.64
CA ALA A 69 -12.94 3.50 -12.66
C ALA A 69 -11.48 3.54 -13.14
N THR A 70 -11.25 4.03 -14.35
CA THR A 70 -9.90 4.39 -14.80
C THR A 70 -9.29 5.35 -13.80
N ALA A 71 -8.00 5.18 -13.54
CA ALA A 71 -7.17 5.91 -12.56
C ALA A 71 -7.22 7.47 -12.66
N ALA A 72 -7.95 8.02 -13.62
CA ALA A 72 -8.30 9.43 -13.75
C ALA A 72 -9.48 9.86 -12.85
N ALA A 73 -10.19 8.93 -12.22
CA ALA A 73 -11.38 9.24 -11.44
C ALA A 73 -11.06 9.60 -9.98
N ARG A 74 -11.14 10.92 -9.75
CA ARG A 74 -11.54 11.58 -8.50
C ARG A 74 -10.46 11.67 -7.42
N ARG A 75 -9.92 12.89 -7.30
CA ARG A 75 -9.59 13.49 -6.00
C ARG A 75 -10.76 13.20 -5.07
N SER A 76 -10.61 12.18 -4.22
CA SER A 76 -11.58 11.90 -3.18
C SER A 76 -11.75 13.18 -2.36
N SER A 77 -12.98 13.68 -2.26
CA SER A 77 -13.35 14.77 -1.36
C SER A 77 -13.35 14.31 0.10
N ALA A 78 -12.82 13.10 0.38
CA ALA A 78 -12.62 12.64 1.74
C ALA A 78 -11.74 13.65 2.49
N PRO A 79 -12.13 14.03 3.72
CA PRO A 79 -11.30 14.87 4.56
C PRO A 79 -9.91 14.22 4.71
N ALA A 80 -8.88 15.06 4.63
CA ALA A 80 -7.51 14.58 4.71
C ALA A 80 -7.23 14.03 6.11
N GLY A 81 -6.67 12.83 6.18
CA GLY A 81 -6.13 12.25 7.40
C GLY A 81 -4.67 12.65 7.60
N TYR A 82 -4.04 12.13 8.65
CA TYR A 82 -2.61 12.32 8.93
C TYR A 82 -1.82 11.04 8.69
N TRP A 83 -0.56 11.17 8.28
CA TRP A 83 0.33 10.03 8.15
C TRP A 83 1.67 10.28 8.85
N HIS A 84 2.29 9.20 9.29
CA HIS A 84 3.63 9.21 9.84
C HIS A 84 4.35 7.90 9.54
N LEU A 85 5.65 7.98 9.27
CA LEU A 85 6.52 6.83 9.05
C LEU A 85 7.61 6.78 10.13
N SER A 86 7.68 5.66 10.83
CA SER A 86 8.69 5.39 11.86
C SER A 86 9.37 4.04 11.61
N GLY A 87 10.58 4.09 11.05
CA GLY A 87 11.31 2.92 10.59
C GLY A 87 10.50 2.12 9.57
N TRP A 88 10.04 0.95 9.98
CA TRP A 88 9.23 0.04 9.18
C TRP A 88 7.72 0.29 9.26
N TYR A 89 7.26 1.17 10.14
CA TYR A 89 5.84 1.31 10.41
C TYR A 89 5.29 2.57 9.77
N LEU A 90 4.34 2.38 8.85
CA LEU A 90 3.48 3.45 8.36
C LEU A 90 2.21 3.46 9.22
N THR A 91 1.88 4.63 9.75
CA THR A 91 0.62 4.89 10.44
C THR A 91 -0.19 5.88 9.63
N LEU A 92 -1.43 5.53 9.34
CA LEU A 92 -2.45 6.41 8.75
C LEU A 92 -3.54 6.66 9.80
N ILE A 93 -3.89 7.92 10.04
CA ILE A 93 -4.96 8.32 10.95
C ILE A 93 -6.02 9.03 10.12
N ASP A 94 -7.21 8.45 9.98
CA ASP A 94 -8.29 9.06 9.21
C ASP A 94 -8.85 10.32 9.91
N ALA A 95 -9.74 11.04 9.22
CA ALA A 95 -10.35 12.25 9.77
C ALA A 95 -11.25 11.99 10.99
N GLN A 96 -11.63 10.73 11.23
CA GLN A 96 -12.41 10.28 12.39
C GLN A 96 -11.50 9.88 13.56
N GLY A 97 -10.18 9.88 13.37
CA GLY A 97 -9.20 9.52 14.39
C GLY A 97 -8.87 8.01 14.43
N HIS A 98 -9.37 7.21 13.49
CA HIS A 98 -9.01 5.80 13.43
C HIS A 98 -7.61 5.62 12.87
N ALA A 99 -6.75 4.94 13.63
CA ALA A 99 -5.37 4.67 13.24
C ALA A 99 -5.24 3.28 12.62
N THR A 100 -4.71 3.21 11.40
CA THR A 100 -4.19 1.99 10.77
C THR A 100 -2.67 2.04 10.82
N ARG A 101 -2.05 1.12 11.55
CA ARG A 101 -0.58 0.99 11.65
C ARG A 101 -0.15 -0.39 11.22
N ASP A 102 0.77 -0.47 10.28
CA ASP A 102 1.32 -1.74 9.81
C ASP A 102 2.73 -1.56 9.24
N PHE A 103 3.41 -2.68 8.98
CA PHE A 103 4.65 -2.73 8.24
C PHE A 103 4.47 -2.14 6.85
N ALA A 104 5.37 -1.24 6.49
CA ALA A 104 5.51 -0.69 5.17
C ALA A 104 6.97 -0.76 4.71
N TYR A 105 7.18 -1.15 3.45
CA TYR A 105 8.52 -1.23 2.89
C TYR A 105 8.54 -1.03 1.38
N PRO A 106 9.58 -0.37 0.86
CA PRO A 106 9.75 -0.19 -0.58
C PRO A 106 10.05 -1.52 -1.27
N VAL A 107 9.41 -1.76 -2.40
CA VAL A 107 9.68 -2.90 -3.31
C VAL A 107 10.53 -2.44 -4.49
N SER A 108 10.29 -1.22 -4.99
CA SER A 108 11.10 -0.63 -6.05
C SER A 108 11.15 0.90 -5.91
N SER A 109 12.25 1.47 -6.40
CA SER A 109 12.44 2.93 -6.45
C SER A 109 13.04 3.35 -7.80
N ARG A 110 12.81 4.60 -8.18
CA ARG A 110 13.40 5.23 -9.36
C ARG A 110 13.70 6.69 -9.03
N ALA A 111 14.91 7.16 -9.34
CA ALA A 111 15.35 8.53 -9.07
C ALA A 111 15.07 9.00 -7.61
N GLY A 112 15.32 8.13 -6.62
CA GLY A 112 15.12 8.44 -5.20
C GLY A 112 13.67 8.40 -4.71
N GLN A 113 12.69 8.17 -5.59
CA GLN A 113 11.28 8.01 -5.23
C GLN A 113 10.87 6.55 -5.23
N VAL A 114 10.00 6.18 -4.30
CA VAL A 114 9.38 4.85 -4.28
C VAL A 114 8.37 4.74 -5.42
N THR A 115 8.56 3.76 -6.29
CA THR A 115 7.62 3.44 -7.37
C THR A 115 6.66 2.33 -6.98
N ARG A 116 7.05 1.44 -6.06
CA ARG A 116 6.16 0.46 -5.43
C ARG A 116 6.52 0.21 -3.97
N PHE A 117 5.53 0.03 -3.11
CA PHE A 117 5.72 -0.40 -1.72
C PHE A 117 4.59 -1.34 -1.28
N ILE A 118 4.82 -2.09 -0.20
CA ILE A 118 3.79 -2.87 0.48
C ILE A 118 3.35 -2.13 1.73
N PHE A 119 2.05 -2.12 2.03
CA PHE A 119 1.48 -1.66 3.30
C PHE A 119 0.13 -2.32 3.53
N ASN A 120 -0.15 -2.76 4.76
CA ASN A 120 -1.43 -3.40 5.12
C ASN A 120 -1.81 -4.57 4.19
N GLY A 121 -0.84 -5.40 3.82
CA GLY A 121 -1.04 -6.53 2.89
C GLY A 121 -1.30 -6.16 1.42
N MET A 122 -1.31 -4.87 1.07
CA MET A 122 -1.54 -4.37 -0.29
C MET A 122 -0.26 -3.86 -0.94
N ALA A 123 -0.14 -4.08 -2.24
CA ALA A 123 0.92 -3.50 -3.06
C ALA A 123 0.44 -2.18 -3.66
N TYR A 124 1.12 -1.09 -3.34
CA TYR A 124 0.86 0.25 -3.86
C TYR A 124 1.84 0.58 -4.97
N ALA A 125 1.34 0.92 -6.15
CA ALA A 125 2.13 1.41 -7.26
C ALA A 125 1.92 2.92 -7.45
N ARG A 126 3.01 3.66 -7.66
CA ARG A 126 2.97 5.10 -7.93
C ARG A 126 2.28 5.36 -9.28
N GLN A 127 1.44 6.39 -9.33
CA GLN A 127 0.82 6.90 -10.56
C GLN A 127 1.78 7.75 -11.39
#